data_AF-A0A534TIT9-F1
#
_entry.id   AF-A0A534TIT9-F1
#
_cell.length_a   1.000
_cell.length_b   1.000
_cell.length_c   1.000
_cell.angle_alpha   90.00
_cell.angle_beta   90.00
_cell.angle_gamma   90.00
#
_symmetry.space_group_name_H-M   'P 1'
#
loop_
_entity.id
_entity.type
_entity.pdbx_description
1 polymer ?
#
loop_
_entity_poly.entity_id
_entity_poly.type
_entity_poly.pdbx_seq_one_letter_code
_entity_poly.pdbx_strand_id
1 'polypeptide(L)'
;MVPLGRYTYRDGKRTPDGLARLVLTAGGAGDASIAAISSGVNLRMPVLPLTPPVTVQLQGANGQCWGATYSAPSVNDTGEFKAQTD
;
A
#
# COMPACT_ATOMS: atom_id res chain seq x y z
N MET A 1 -10.01 4.69 -25.61
CA MET A 1 -8.57 4.55 -25.31
C MET A 1 -8.26 5.54 -24.18
N VAL A 2 -8.19 5.08 -22.93
CA VAL A 2 -7.82 5.94 -21.80
C VAL A 2 -6.30 6.08 -21.85
N PRO A 3 -5.71 7.28 -21.92
CA PRO A 3 -4.27 7.43 -21.89
C PRO A 3 -3.74 6.80 -20.59
N LEU A 4 -2.74 5.92 -20.70
CA LEU A 4 -2.08 5.27 -19.56
C LEU A 4 -1.27 6.33 -18.79
N GLY A 5 -1.96 7.08 -17.94
CA GLY A 5 -1.34 8.06 -17.07
C GLY A 5 -0.59 7.36 -15.95
N ARG A 6 0.70 7.67 -15.80
CA ARG A 6 1.49 7.30 -14.64
C ARG A 6 1.68 8.52 -13.74
N TYR A 7 1.17 8.45 -12.53
CA TYR A 7 1.43 9.43 -11.49
C TYR A 7 2.50 8.90 -10.53
N THR A 8 3.44 9.75 -10.14
CA THR A 8 4.48 9.41 -9.16
C THR A 8 4.57 10.49 -8.10
N TYR A 9 4.38 10.09 -6.86
CA TYR A 9 4.63 10.89 -5.67
C TYR A 9 5.90 10.39 -4.97
N ARG A 10 6.68 11.33 -4.45
CA ARG A 10 7.88 11.07 -3.65
C ARG A 10 7.95 12.11 -2.53
N ASP A 11 8.20 11.62 -1.32
CA ASP A 11 8.53 12.48 -0.19
C ASP A 11 9.73 11.90 0.57
N GLY A 12 10.87 12.60 0.45
CA GLY A 12 12.08 12.22 1.17
C GLY A 12 11.98 12.44 2.68
N LYS A 13 11.07 13.32 3.13
CA LYS A 13 10.83 13.58 4.56
C LYS A 13 9.91 12.54 5.18
N ARG A 14 9.11 11.83 4.37
CA ARG A 14 8.19 10.77 4.80
C ARG A 14 7.20 11.30 5.85
N THR A 15 6.64 12.48 5.60
CA THR A 15 5.74 13.19 6.51
C THR A 15 4.38 13.44 5.84
N PRO A 16 3.26 13.37 6.58
CA PRO A 16 3.15 13.06 8.01
C PRO A 16 3.01 11.55 8.30
N ASP A 17 2.78 10.71 7.30
CA ASP A 17 2.34 9.31 7.49
C ASP A 17 3.39 8.25 7.12
N GLY A 18 4.63 8.66 6.87
CA GLY A 18 5.70 7.73 6.52
C GLY A 18 5.74 7.30 5.05
N LEU A 19 4.83 7.80 4.19
CA LEU A 19 4.82 7.49 2.76
C LEU A 19 6.04 8.10 2.06
N ALA A 20 6.93 7.25 1.54
CA ALA A 20 8.15 7.68 0.86
C ALA A 20 7.95 7.79 -0.65
N ARG A 21 7.16 6.87 -1.22
CA ARG A 21 6.89 6.82 -2.65
C ARG A 21 5.54 6.19 -2.93
N LEU A 22 4.83 6.75 -3.90
CA LEU A 22 3.61 6.18 -4.44
C LEU A 22 3.66 6.27 -5.97
N VAL A 23 3.38 5.18 -6.66
CA VAL A 23 3.21 5.14 -8.11
C VAL A 23 1.82 4.62 -8.41
N LEU A 24 1.05 5.41 -9.14
CA LEU A 24 -0.27 5.05 -9.64
C LEU A 24 -0.16 4.92 -11.15
N THR A 25 -0.56 3.77 -11.68
CA THR A 25 -0.64 3.55 -13.13
C THR A 25 -2.09 3.30 -13.47
N ALA A 26 -2.68 4.20 -14.27
CA ALA A 26 -4.01 4.00 -14.82
C ALA A 26 -3.98 2.86 -15.86
N GLY A 27 -5.01 2.04 -15.86
CA GLY A 27 -5.18 0.92 -16.78
C GLY A 27 -6.62 0.41 -16.76
N GLY A 28 -6.94 -0.50 -17.68
CA GLY A 28 -8.20 -1.25 -17.63
C GLY A 28 -8.26 -2.20 -16.44
N ALA A 29 -9.33 -2.98 -16.34
CA ALA A 29 -9.45 -4.02 -15.33
C ALA A 29 -8.26 -5.01 -15.45
N GLY A 30 -7.49 -5.17 -14.38
CA GLY A 30 -6.28 -6.00 -14.35
C GLY A 30 -4.98 -5.29 -14.72
N ASP A 31 -5.04 -4.11 -15.37
CA ASP A 31 -3.85 -3.35 -15.78
C ASP A 31 -3.56 -2.15 -14.87
N ALA A 32 -4.53 -1.72 -14.07
CA ALA A 32 -4.36 -0.67 -13.07
C ALA A 32 -3.48 -1.15 -11.91
N SER A 33 -2.52 -0.33 -11.46
CA SER A 33 -1.62 -0.70 -10.37
C SER A 33 -1.32 0.45 -9.42
N ILE A 34 -1.16 0.08 -8.15
CA ILE A 34 -0.74 0.95 -7.05
C ILE A 34 0.51 0.33 -6.42
N ALA A 35 1.62 1.06 -6.42
CA ALA A 35 2.84 0.67 -5.73
C ALA A 35 3.21 1.74 -4.69
N ALA A 36 3.11 1.38 -3.41
CA ALA A 36 3.41 2.26 -2.29
C ALA A 36 4.63 1.74 -1.50
N ILE A 37 5.50 2.65 -1.09
CA ILE A 37 6.61 2.38 -0.18
C ILE A 37 6.48 3.36 0.97
N SER A 38 6.31 2.84 2.17
CA SER A 38 6.25 3.60 3.41
C SER A 38 7.31 3.11 4.39
N SER A 39 7.86 4.01 5.21
CA SER A 39 8.91 3.69 6.18
C SER A 39 9.09 4.80 7.21
N GLY A 40 9.79 4.49 8.30
CA GLY A 40 10.20 5.46 9.31
C GLY A 40 9.17 5.69 10.42
N VAL A 41 9.52 6.57 11.35
CA VAL A 41 8.80 6.78 12.62
C VAL A 41 7.36 7.30 12.48
N ASN A 42 7.07 7.92 11.34
CA ASN A 42 5.75 8.44 11.00
C ASN A 42 4.78 7.35 10.53
N LEU A 43 5.30 6.19 10.13
CA LEU A 43 4.48 5.04 9.78
C LEU A 43 4.10 4.28 11.05
N ARG A 44 2.83 4.36 11.43
CA ARG A 44 2.29 3.57 12.54
C ARG A 44 2.09 2.13 12.08
N MET A 45 3.03 1.26 12.44
CA MET A 45 2.95 -0.16 12.16
C MET A 45 2.24 -0.91 13.30
N PRO A 46 1.31 -1.82 13.00
CA PRO A 46 0.84 -2.79 13.98
C PRO A 46 2.00 -3.69 14.43
N VAL A 47 1.89 -4.24 15.63
CA VAL A 47 2.87 -5.21 16.15
C VAL A 47 2.71 -6.53 15.38
N LEU A 48 3.84 -7.09 14.93
CA LEU A 48 3.90 -8.39 14.28
C LEU A 48 4.08 -9.53 15.31
N PRO A 49 3.62 -10.77 15.02
CA PRO A 49 2.90 -11.20 13.82
C PRO A 49 1.45 -10.68 13.79
N LEU A 50 0.87 -10.57 12.59
CA LEU A 50 -0.53 -10.14 12.42
C LEU A 50 -1.48 -11.33 12.49
N THR A 51 -2.76 -11.07 12.83
CA THR A 51 -3.83 -12.07 12.71
C THR A 51 -4.54 -11.85 11.36
N PRO A 52 -4.43 -12.77 10.39
CA PRO A 52 -5.19 -12.68 9.14
C PRO A 52 -6.70 -12.83 9.37
N PRO A 53 -7.55 -12.24 8.49
CA PRO A 53 -7.17 -11.48 7.30
C PRO A 53 -6.69 -10.06 7.62
N VAL A 54 -5.67 -9.60 6.89
CA VAL A 54 -5.16 -8.24 7.00
C VAL A 54 -5.72 -7.41 5.85
N THR A 55 -6.27 -6.24 6.16
CA THR A 55 -6.71 -5.27 5.15
C THR A 55 -5.69 -4.16 5.05
N VAL A 56 -5.15 -3.95 3.84
CA VAL A 56 -4.25 -2.81 3.54
C VAL A 56 -5.03 -1.81 2.71
N GLN A 57 -4.99 -0.53 3.10
CA GLN A 57 -5.70 0.55 2.43
C GLN A 57 -4.79 1.74 2.14
N LEU A 58 -4.92 2.30 0.94
CA LEU A 58 -4.45 3.62 0.58
C LEU A 58 -5.65 4.58 0.64
N GLN A 59 -5.59 5.52 1.56
CA GLN A 59 -6.66 6.50 1.78
C GLN A 59 -6.23 7.86 1.23
N GLY A 60 -7.00 8.40 0.31
CA GLY A 60 -6.85 9.76 -0.20
C GLY A 60 -7.56 10.77 0.70
N ALA A 61 -6.98 11.96 0.85
CA ALA A 61 -7.60 13.06 1.60
C ALA A 61 -8.95 13.53 1.00
N ASN A 62 -9.24 13.17 -0.25
CA ASN A 62 -10.51 13.41 -0.93
C ASN A 62 -11.60 12.36 -0.61
N GLY A 63 -11.36 11.47 0.36
CA GLY A 63 -12.30 10.41 0.75
C GLY A 63 -12.30 9.19 -0.17
N GLN A 64 -11.46 9.18 -1.22
CA GLN A 64 -11.26 7.97 -2.02
C GLN A 64 -10.41 6.97 -1.24
N CYS A 65 -10.75 5.69 -1.32
CA CYS A 65 -10.03 4.62 -0.64
C CYS A 65 -9.87 3.45 -1.59
N TRP A 66 -8.64 2.95 -1.68
CA TRP A 66 -8.31 1.72 -2.39
C TRP A 66 -7.76 0.73 -1.38
N GLY A 67 -8.22 -0.50 -1.40
CA GLY A 67 -7.75 -1.51 -0.46
C GLY A 67 -7.77 -2.91 -1.02
N ALA A 68 -7.02 -3.78 -0.37
CA ALA A 68 -6.92 -5.19 -0.65
C ALA A 68 -6.91 -5.99 0.66
N THR A 69 -7.46 -7.19 0.62
CA THR A 69 -7.45 -8.14 1.73
C THR A 69 -6.43 -9.23 1.45
N TYR A 70 -5.71 -9.61 2.51
CA TYR A 70 -4.64 -10.57 2.49
C TYR A 70 -4.94 -11.64 3.54
N SER A 71 -5.53 -12.76 3.11
CA SER A 71 -5.94 -13.84 4.03
C SER A 71 -4.86 -14.93 4.21
N ALA A 72 -3.97 -15.11 3.23
CA ALA A 72 -2.97 -16.18 3.21
C ALA A 72 -1.53 -15.63 3.16
N PRO A 73 -0.91 -15.32 4.32
CA PRO A 73 0.48 -14.88 4.34
C PRO A 73 1.46 -16.00 3.99
N SER A 74 2.43 -15.68 3.13
CA SER A 74 3.62 -16.49 2.86
C SER A 74 4.68 -16.37 3.96
N VAL A 75 4.70 -15.24 4.69
CA VAL A 75 5.53 -14.98 5.88
C VAL A 75 4.69 -14.21 6.89
N ASN A 76 4.73 -14.60 8.16
CA ASN A 76 4.09 -13.90 9.27
C ASN A 76 4.82 -14.24 10.59
N ASP A 77 5.87 -13.50 10.90
CA ASP A 77 6.67 -13.66 12.11
C ASP A 77 6.82 -12.32 12.85
N THR A 78 7.71 -12.24 13.84
CA THR A 78 7.90 -11.03 14.67
C THR A 78 8.56 -9.86 13.94
N GLY A 79 9.12 -10.08 12.75
CA GLY A 79 9.85 -9.07 11.95
C GLY A 79 9.24 -8.81 10.57
N GLU A 80 8.46 -9.75 10.01
CA GLU A 80 7.91 -9.62 8.66
C GLU A 80 6.47 -10.17 8.52
N PHE A 81 5.66 -9.46 7.73
CA PHE A 81 4.42 -9.97 7.16
C PHE A 81 4.47 -9.81 5.64
N LYS A 82 4.29 -10.91 4.90
CA LYS A 82 4.29 -10.94 3.43
C LYS A 82 3.17 -11.81 2.91
N ALA A 83 2.29 -11.22 2.11
CA ALA A 83 1.15 -11.90 1.53
C ALA A 83 0.88 -11.42 0.10
N GLN A 84 0.21 -12.26 -0.68
CA GLN A 84 -0.41 -11.87 -1.94
C GLN A 84 -1.88 -11.53 -1.66
N THR A 85 -2.45 -10.57 -2.42
CA THR A 85 -3.87 -10.25 -2.28
C THR A 85 -4.71 -11.45 -2.66
N ASP A 86 -5.86 -11.60 -1.99
CA ASP A 86 -6.89 -12.56 -2.34
C ASP A 86 -7.49 -12.29 -3.74
#